data_AF-D2TZ54-F1
#
_entry.id   AF-D2TZ54-F1
#
_cell.length_a   1.000
_cell.length_b   1.000
_cell.length_c   1.000
_cell.angle_alpha   90.00
_cell.angle_beta   90.00
_cell.angle_gamma   90.00
#
_symmetry.space_group_name_H-M   'P 1'
#
loop_
_entity.id
_entity.type
_entity.pdbx_description
1 polymer ?
#
loop_
_entity_poly.entity_id
_entity_poly.type
_entity_poly.pdbx_seq_one_letter_code
_entity_poly.pdbx_strand_id
1 'polypeptide(L)' 'MNDLPLSLVFSWFEQKAIAILLSLLSLGITNMVLGPTTPAFLTPDLLAILQENRG' A
#
# COMPACT_ATOMS: atom_id res chain seq x y z
N MET A 1 7.16 12.92 4.67
CA MET A 1 7.51 11.62 5.32
C MET A 1 8.28 10.71 4.37
N ASN A 2 7.88 10.60 3.10
CA ASN A 2 8.57 9.76 2.11
C ASN A 2 10.00 10.24 1.75
N ASP A 3 10.41 11.44 2.18
CA ASP A 3 11.76 11.99 1.99
C ASP A 3 12.81 11.43 2.97
N LEU A 4 12.36 10.65 3.96
CA LEU A 4 13.26 9.93 4.86
C LEU A 4 13.89 8.75 4.09
N PRO A 5 15.17 8.40 4.35
CA PRO A 5 15.83 7.25 3.72
C PRO A 5 15.35 5.94 4.35
N LEU A 6 14.05 5.67 4.24
CA LEU A 6 13.35 4.54 4.83
C LEU A 6 12.62 3.77 3.73
N SER A 7 12.83 2.45 3.72
CA SER A 7 12.11 1.53 2.85
C SER A 7 11.12 0.72 3.69
N LEU A 8 9.83 0.78 3.35
CA LEU A 8 8.79 0.00 4.03
C LEU A 8 8.48 -1.27 3.25
N VAL A 9 8.73 -2.43 3.86
CA VAL A 9 8.28 -3.74 3.35
C VAL A 9 7.11 -4.19 4.20
N PHE A 10 5.92 -4.24 3.61
CA PHE A 10 4.68 -4.58 4.29
C PHE A 10 4.23 -6.00 3.91
N SER A 11 4.51 -6.94 4.81
CA SER A 11 4.07 -8.33 4.69
C SER A 11 2.69 -8.52 5.29
N TRP A 12 1.74 -9.04 4.52
CA TRP A 12 0.34 -9.18 4.97
C TRP A 12 -0.17 -10.62 4.84
N PHE A 13 -1.25 -10.92 5.58
CA PHE A 13 -1.94 -12.21 5.52
C PHE A 13 -3.45 -12.06 5.76
N GLU A 14 -3.85 -11.36 6.83
CA GLU A 14 -5.26 -11.19 7.20
C GLU A 14 -5.81 -9.78 6.92
N GLN A 15 -7.13 -9.64 7.03
CA GLN A 15 -7.86 -8.37 6.88
C GLN A 15 -7.36 -7.23 7.81
N LYS A 16 -6.80 -7.54 8.99
CA LYS A 16 -6.27 -6.51 9.90
C LYS A 16 -5.09 -5.78 9.28
N ALA A 17 -4.28 -6.50 8.48
CA ALA A 17 -3.19 -5.88 7.74
C ALA A 17 -3.71 -4.93 6.65
N ILE A 18 -4.89 -5.19 6.09
CA ILE A 18 -5.52 -4.29 5.11
C ILE A 18 -5.97 -2.98 5.77
N ALA A 19 -6.51 -3.03 7.00
CA ALA A 19 -6.85 -1.82 7.74
C ALA A 19 -5.61 -0.94 8.00
N ILE A 20 -4.47 -1.57 8.33
CA ILE A 20 -3.19 -0.87 8.48
C ILE A 20 -2.73 -0.29 7.14
N LEU A 21 -2.79 -1.06 6.05
CA LEU A 21 -2.44 -0.61 4.70
C LEU A 21 -3.24 0.65 4.30
N LEU A 22 -4.56 0.64 4.50
CA LEU A 22 -5.43 1.78 4.21
C LEU A 22 -5.10 2.99 5.10
N SER A 23 -4.72 2.75 6.36
CA SER A 23 -4.29 3.81 7.27
C SER A 23 -2.99 4.45 6.79
N LEU A 24 -1.98 3.65 6.43
CA LEU A 24 -0.71 4.12 5.86
C LEU A 24 -0.94 4.92 4.57
N LEU A 25 -1.80 4.42 3.68
CA LEU A 25 -2.21 5.14 2.49
C LEU A 25 -2.88 6.47 2.87
N SER A 26 -3.83 6.51 3.81
CA SER A 26 -4.48 7.76 4.24
C SER A 26 -3.48 8.81 4.78
N LEU A 27 -2.37 8.37 5.38
CA LEU A 27 -1.28 9.22 5.86
C LEU A 27 -0.31 9.69 4.76
N GLY A 28 -0.51 9.28 3.51
CA GLY A 28 0.31 9.67 2.37
C GLY A 28 1.60 8.87 2.20
N ILE A 29 1.69 7.68 2.81
CA ILE A 29 2.84 6.79 2.65
C ILE A 29 2.66 5.99 1.35
N THR A 30 3.57 6.18 0.37
CA THR A 30 3.37 5.67 -1.01
C THR A 30 4.56 4.89 -1.60
N ASN A 31 5.71 4.83 -0.93
CA ASN A 31 6.88 4.05 -1.37
C ASN A 31 7.06 2.78 -0.53
N MET A 32 6.17 1.80 -0.69
CA MET A 32 6.21 0.55 0.05
C MET A 32 6.08 -0.67 -0.84
N VAL A 33 6.75 -1.75 -0.44
CA VAL A 33 6.63 -3.06 -1.07
C VAL A 33 5.54 -3.85 -0.34
N LEU A 34 4.46 -4.19 -1.05
CA LEU A 34 3.37 -5.01 -0.52
C LEU A 34 3.53 -6.46 -0.99
N GLY A 35 3.67 -7.41 -0.05
CA GLY A 35 3.91 -8.81 -0.39
C GLY A 35 3.56 -9.80 0.73
N PRO A 36 3.79 -11.12 0.54
CA PRO A 36 4.46 -11.75 -0.61
C PRO A 36 3.59 -11.81 -1.88
N THR A 37 2.28 -11.67 -1.77
CA THR A 37 1.34 -11.59 -2.90
C THR A 37 0.55 -10.30 -2.83
N THR A 38 0.07 -9.81 -3.97
CA THR A 38 -0.87 -8.69 -3.99
C THR A 38 -2.22 -9.14 -3.43
N PRO A 39 -2.87 -8.35 -2.56
CA PRO A 39 -4.22 -8.65 -2.10
C PRO A 39 -5.19 -8.85 -3.26
N ALA A 40 -5.93 -9.96 -3.25
CA ALA A 40 -6.79 -10.35 -4.37
C ALA A 40 -7.92 -9.34 -4.70
N PHE A 41 -8.27 -8.47 -3.76
CA PHE A 41 -9.25 -7.40 -3.97
C PHE A 41 -8.68 -6.19 -4.72
N LEU A 42 -7.35 -6.08 -4.85
CA LEU A 42 -6.69 -5.04 -5.65
C LEU A 42 -6.66 -5.48 -7.10
N THR A 43 -7.74 -5.19 -7.82
CA THR A 43 -7.79 -5.40 -9.27
C THR A 43 -6.82 -4.45 -10.00
N PRO A 44 -6.42 -4.76 -11.24
CA PRO A 44 -5.57 -3.87 -12.03
C PRO A 44 -6.14 -2.44 -12.17
N ASP A 45 -7.44 -2.30 -12.39
CA ASP A 45 -8.10 -0.99 -12.50
C ASP A 45 -8.06 -0.22 -11.17
N LEU A 46 -8.29 -0.90 -10.05
CA LEU A 46 -8.21 -0.28 -8.74
C LEU A 46 -6.77 0.13 -8.41
N LEU A 47 -5.78 -0.68 -8.79
CA LEU A 47 -4.36 -0.33 -8.65
C LEU A 47 -4.01 0.91 -9.47
N ALA A 48 -4.50 1.02 -10.70
CA ALA A 48 -4.30 2.20 -11.54
C ALA A 48 -4.87 3.47 -10.90
N ILE A 49 -6.11 3.40 -10.39
CA ILE A 49 -6.76 4.51 -9.66
C ILE A 49 -5.96 4.89 -8.41
N LEU A 50 -5.47 3.91 -7.64
CA LEU A 50 -4.67 4.15 -6.45
C LEU A 50 -3.32 4.82 -6.78
N GLN A 51 -2.72 4.49 -7.92
CA GLN A 51 -1.48 5.12 -8.39
C GLN A 51 -1.73 6.54 -8.91
N GLU A 52 -2.79 6.76 -9.68
CA GLU A 52 -3.15 8.07 -10.24
C GLU A 52 -3.48 9.09 -9.13
N ASN A 53 -4.25 8.69 -8.13
CA ASN A 53 -4.65 9.60 -7.03
C ASN A 53 -3.53 9.89 -6.01
N ARG A 54 -2.38 9.20 -6.12
CA ARG A 54 -1.29 9.26 -5.13
C ARG A 54 0.06 9.64 -5.74
N GLY A 55 0.06 10.08 -7.01
CA GLY A 55 1.19 10.71 -7.70
C GLY A 55 1.38 12.16 -7.28
#